data_AF-A0A9D4GLW6-F1
#
_entry.id   AF-A0A9D4GLW6-F1
#
_cell.length_a   1.000
_cell.length_b   1.000
_cell.length_c   1.000
_cell.angle_alpha   90.00
_cell.angle_beta   90.00
_cell.angle_gamma   90.00
#
_symmetry.space_group_name_H-M   'P 1'
#
loop_
_entity.id
_entity.type
_entity.pdbx_description
1 polymer ?
#
loop_
_entity_poly.entity_id
_entity_poly.type
_entity_poly.pdbx_seq_one_letter_code
_entity_poly.pdbx_strand_id
1 'polypeptide(L)'
;MELAVVDSRTYMYYIQYVSFQLTGTFTGKHSAFKNLQDHVVSDIEMVFPTTFVHIETSLHLLGHCCELEGELSRAWQCYKLSLGVQPQNNAAYWHIFRLIEWLITGP
;
A
#
# COMPACT_ATOMS: atom_id res chain seq x y z
N MET A 1 -2.32 10.84 -29.54
CA MET A 1 -2.94 10.74 -28.21
C MET A 1 -2.64 9.35 -27.69
N GLU A 2 -1.56 9.19 -26.92
CA GLU A 2 -1.31 7.94 -26.20
C GLU A 2 -2.35 7.84 -25.08
N LEU A 3 -3.16 6.79 -25.10
CA LEU A 3 -4.01 6.43 -23.97
C LEU A 3 -3.06 6.09 -22.82
N ALA A 4 -3.02 6.92 -21.78
CA ALA A 4 -2.31 6.58 -20.56
C ALA A 4 -2.92 5.29 -20.00
N VAL A 5 -2.16 4.19 -20.06
CA VAL A 5 -2.53 2.94 -19.40
C VAL A 5 -2.39 3.20 -17.91
N VAL A 6 -3.51 3.41 -17.22
CA VAL A 6 -3.53 3.48 -15.76
C VAL A 6 -3.21 2.08 -15.24
N ASP A 7 -2.09 1.94 -14.55
CA ASP A 7 -1.78 0.68 -13.88
C ASP A 7 -2.74 0.48 -12.71
N SER A 8 -3.75 -0.36 -12.92
CA SER A 8 -4.77 -0.66 -11.92
C SER A 8 -4.44 -1.88 -11.06
N ARG A 9 -3.28 -2.52 -11.26
CA ARG A 9 -2.93 -3.79 -10.60
C ARG A 9 -2.86 -3.65 -9.09
N THR A 10 -2.25 -2.58 -8.60
CA THR A 10 -2.23 -2.22 -7.17
C THR A 10 -3.62 -2.20 -6.56
N TYR A 11 -4.58 -1.50 -7.18
CA TYR A 11 -5.95 -1.43 -6.66
C TYR A 11 -6.64 -2.80 -6.69
N MET A 12 -6.41 -3.59 -7.74
CA MET A 12 -6.96 -4.95 -7.84
C MET A 12 -6.46 -5.84 -6.71
N TYR A 13 -5.15 -5.87 -6.45
CA TYR A 13 -4.60 -6.68 -5.35
C TYR A 13 -5.09 -6.19 -3.98
N TYR A 14 -5.19 -4.88 -3.78
CA TYR A 14 -5.72 -4.31 -2.56
C TYR A 14 -7.21 -4.67 -2.34
N ILE A 15 -8.06 -4.52 -3.35
CA ILE A 15 -9.49 -4.88 -3.26
C ILE A 15 -9.65 -6.38 -2.99
N GLN A 16 -8.87 -7.23 -3.65
CA GLN A 16 -8.86 -8.67 -3.39
C GLN A 16 -8.48 -8.96 -1.93
N TYR A 17 -7.42 -8.34 -1.43
CA TYR A 17 -6.98 -8.49 -0.04
C TYR A 17 -8.10 -8.13 0.94
N VAL A 18 -8.69 -6.93 0.82
CA VAL A 18 -9.77 -6.48 1.71
C VAL A 18 -10.99 -7.39 1.59
N SER A 19 -11.36 -7.79 0.37
CA SER A 19 -12.49 -8.70 0.15
C SER A 19 -12.27 -10.03 0.85
N PHE A 20 -11.09 -10.65 0.70
CA PHE A 20 -10.78 -11.93 1.33
C PHE A 20 -10.66 -11.83 2.85
N GLN A 21 -10.19 -10.71 3.39
CA GLN A 21 -10.20 -10.43 4.83
C GLN A 21 -11.65 -10.39 5.34
N LEU A 22 -12.56 -9.72 4.64
CA LEU A 22 -13.97 -9.62 5.01
C LEU A 22 -14.71 -10.96 4.88
N THR A 23 -14.37 -11.79 3.90
CA THR A 23 -14.98 -13.12 3.70
C THR A 23 -14.28 -14.24 4.48
N GLY A 24 -13.24 -13.94 5.25
CA GLY A 24 -12.47 -14.94 6.01
C GLY A 24 -11.70 -15.96 5.15
N THR A 25 -11.40 -15.62 3.89
CA THR A 25 -10.70 -16.52 2.95
C THR A 25 -9.18 -16.31 3.03
N PHE A 26 -8.54 -16.93 4.02
CA PHE A 26 -7.13 -16.68 4.35
C PHE A 26 -6.12 -16.97 3.23
N THR A 27 -6.33 -18.02 2.43
CA THR A 27 -5.43 -18.36 1.32
C THR A 27 -5.47 -17.28 0.24
N GLY A 28 -6.67 -16.86 -0.18
CA GLY A 28 -6.87 -15.77 -1.12
C GLY A 28 -6.29 -14.45 -0.60
N LYS A 29 -6.52 -14.14 0.69
CA LYS A 29 -5.95 -12.95 1.35
C LYS A 29 -4.42 -12.94 1.25
N HIS A 30 -3.78 -14.05 1.62
CA HIS A 30 -2.33 -14.17 1.60
C HIS A 30 -1.76 -14.01 0.18
N SER A 31 -2.38 -14.64 -0.82
CA SER A 31 -1.97 -14.49 -2.22
C SER A 31 -2.11 -13.04 -2.71
N ALA A 32 -3.23 -12.37 -2.39
CA ALA A 32 -3.44 -10.99 -2.78
C ALA A 32 -2.43 -10.04 -2.11
N PHE A 33 -2.13 -10.24 -0.82
CA PHE A 33 -1.12 -9.46 -0.11
C PHE A 33 0.27 -9.64 -0.72
N LYS A 34 0.65 -10.89 -1.03
CA LYS A 34 1.92 -11.18 -1.69
C LYS A 34 2.01 -10.54 -3.07
N ASN A 35 0.96 -10.63 -3.89
CA ASN A 35 0.94 -10.01 -5.22
C ASN A 35 1.13 -8.49 -5.13
N LEU A 36 0.53 -7.83 -4.12
CA LEU A 36 0.74 -6.41 -3.87
C LEU A 36 2.19 -6.10 -3.47
N GLN A 37 2.79 -6.93 -2.60
CA GLN A 37 4.19 -6.79 -2.22
C GLN A 37 5.13 -6.93 -3.42
N ASP A 38 4.97 -8.00 -4.20
CA ASP A 38 5.79 -8.28 -5.38
C ASP A 38 5.66 -7.16 -6.42
N HIS A 39 4.45 -6.60 -6.58
CA HIS A 39 4.24 -5.46 -7.48
C HIS A 39 4.96 -4.19 -7.01
N VAL A 40 4.86 -3.84 -5.72
CA VAL A 40 5.57 -2.68 -5.15
C VAL A 40 7.08 -2.83 -5.31
N VAL A 41 7.63 -4.02 -5.05
CA VAL A 41 9.06 -4.30 -5.26
C VAL A 41 9.44 -4.12 -6.72
N SER A 42 8.65 -4.69 -7.63
CA SER A 42 8.87 -4.54 -9.07
C SER A 42 8.86 -3.09 -9.52
N ASP A 43 7.98 -2.25 -8.96
CA ASP A 43 7.89 -0.83 -9.29
C ASP A 43 9.08 -0.03 -8.75
N ILE A 44 9.60 -0.41 -7.58
CA ILE A 44 10.81 0.22 -6.98
C ILE A 44 12.07 -0.15 -7.78
N GLU A 45 12.17 -1.39 -8.25
CA GLU A 45 13.33 -1.90 -9.00
C GLU A 45 13.38 -1.40 -10.45
N MET A 46 12.24 -1.02 -11.03
CA MET A 46 12.19 -0.47 -12.39
C MET A 46 12.69 0.99 -12.42
N VAL A 47 13.94 1.18 -12.87
CA VAL A 47 14.61 2.48 -13.07
C VAL A 47 14.18 3.16 -14.39
N PHE A 48 12.88 3.22 -14.70
CA PHE A 48 12.39 3.88 -15.92
C PHE A 48 11.56 5.13 -15.58
N PRO A 49 12.02 6.35 -15.94
CA PRO A 49 11.43 7.62 -15.51
C PRO A 49 10.07 7.95 -16.14
N THR A 50 9.47 7.06 -16.93
CA THR A 50 8.33 7.39 -17.79
C THR A 50 7.02 6.71 -17.40
N THR A 51 7.01 5.82 -16.41
CA THR A 51 5.82 5.03 -16.04
C THR A 51 5.53 4.99 -14.53
N PHE A 52 6.11 5.91 -13.75
CA PHE A 52 5.87 6.08 -12.30
C PHE A 52 4.48 6.63 -11.98
N VAL A 53 3.44 6.07 -12.58
CA VAL A 53 2.07 6.51 -12.33
C VAL A 53 1.56 5.74 -11.11
N HIS A 54 1.92 6.26 -9.92
CA HIS A 54 1.34 5.94 -8.61
C HIS A 54 2.07 4.99 -7.63
N ILE A 55 3.40 4.91 -7.63
CA ILE A 55 4.14 4.11 -6.62
C ILE A 55 3.86 4.57 -5.18
N GLU A 56 3.58 5.87 -4.96
CA GLU A 56 3.12 6.38 -3.67
C GLU A 56 1.82 5.71 -3.23
N THR A 57 0.92 5.45 -4.17
CA THR A 57 -0.37 4.81 -3.90
C THR A 57 -0.16 3.34 -3.57
N SER A 58 0.67 2.63 -4.32
CA SER A 58 1.04 1.24 -4.04
C SER A 58 1.66 1.09 -2.65
N LEU A 59 2.58 2.00 -2.29
CA LEU A 59 3.18 2.05 -0.96
C LEU A 59 2.15 2.34 0.14
N HIS A 60 1.22 3.27 -0.08
CA HIS A 60 0.18 3.57 0.91
C HIS A 60 -0.75 2.36 1.12
N LEU A 61 -1.21 1.71 0.04
CA LEU A 61 -2.14 0.58 0.14
C LEU A 61 -1.45 -0.64 0.76
N LEU A 62 -0.18 -0.88 0.45
CA LEU A 62 0.62 -1.90 1.13
C LEU A 62 0.76 -1.60 2.62
N GLY A 63 0.95 -0.32 2.98
CA GLY A 63 0.97 0.14 4.37
C GLY A 63 -0.32 -0.19 5.09
N HIS A 64 -1.47 0.05 4.47
CA HIS A 64 -2.77 -0.28 5.04
C HIS A 64 -2.96 -1.79 5.23
N CYS A 65 -2.55 -2.61 4.27
CA CYS A 65 -2.55 -4.06 4.44
C CYS A 65 -1.65 -4.50 5.60
N CYS A 66 -0.44 -3.93 5.75
CA CYS A 66 0.43 -4.23 6.89
C CYS A 66 -0.23 -3.86 8.22
N GLU A 67 -0.92 -2.71 8.28
CA GLU A 67 -1.63 -2.26 9.48
C GLU A 67 -2.76 -3.24 9.86
N LEU A 68 -3.51 -3.74 8.87
CA LEU A 68 -4.57 -4.73 9.09
C LEU A 68 -4.04 -6.11 9.54
N GLU A 69 -2.80 -6.46 9.19
CA GLU A 69 -2.12 -7.65 9.72
C GLU A 69 -1.49 -7.41 11.12
N GLY A 70 -1.54 -6.19 11.66
CA GLY A 70 -0.90 -5.83 12.94
C GLY A 70 0.60 -5.54 12.82
N GLU A 71 1.14 -5.51 11.60
CA GLU A 71 2.56 -5.25 11.30
C GLU A 71 2.86 -3.74 11.30
N LEU A 72 2.62 -3.08 12.44
CA LEU A 72 2.63 -1.60 12.56
C LEU A 72 3.96 -0.97 12.12
N SER A 73 5.09 -1.60 12.44
CA SER A 73 6.42 -1.12 12.03
C SER A 73 6.59 -1.11 10.51
N ARG A 74 6.05 -2.12 9.81
CA ARG A 74 6.10 -2.19 8.34
C ARG A 74 5.11 -1.20 7.72
N ALA A 75 3.92 -1.08 8.30
CA ALA A 75 2.93 -0.08 7.88
C ALA A 75 3.52 1.33 7.91
N TRP A 76 4.16 1.69 9.03
CA TRP A 76 4.85 2.97 9.19
C TRP A 76 5.89 3.24 8.10
N GLN A 77 6.76 2.26 7.82
CA GLN A 77 7.78 2.40 6.78
C GLN A 77 7.16 2.62 5.40
N CYS A 78 6.09 1.89 5.07
CA CYS A 78 5.39 2.03 3.79
C CYS A 78 4.78 3.43 3.63
N TYR A 79 4.09 3.95 4.65
CA TYR A 79 3.54 5.30 4.60
C TYR A 79 4.62 6.37 4.49
N LYS A 80 5.75 6.21 5.21
CA LYS A 80 6.88 7.12 5.12
C LYS A 80 7.49 7.13 3.72
N LEU A 81 7.66 5.97 3.09
CA LEU A 81 8.14 5.87 1.71
C LEU A 81 7.15 6.52 0.73
N SER A 82 5.85 6.30 0.91
CA SER A 82 4.78 6.93 0.12
C SER A 82 4.87 8.47 0.17
N LEU A 83 5.04 9.04 1.38
CA LEU A 83 5.23 10.49 1.55
C LEU A 83 6.57 11.00 1.00
N GLY A 84 7.60 10.13 0.97
CA GLY A 84 8.88 10.44 0.33
C GLY A 84 8.75 10.61 -1.19
N VAL A 85 7.82 9.88 -1.82
CA VAL A 85 7.50 10.01 -3.26
C VAL A 85 6.55 11.18 -3.49
N GLN A 86 5.43 11.23 -2.77
CA GLN A 86 4.44 12.30 -2.87
C GLN A 86 4.13 12.87 -1.48
N PRO A 87 4.77 13.99 -1.11
CA PRO A 87 4.54 14.64 0.19
C PRO A 87 3.10 15.11 0.42
N GLN A 88 2.27 15.23 -0.63
CA GLN A 88 0.86 15.64 -0.50
C GLN A 88 -0.10 14.45 -0.42
N ASN A 89 0.39 13.23 -0.16
CA ASN A 89 -0.47 12.06 0.01
C ASN A 89 -1.21 12.13 1.36
N ASN A 90 -2.38 12.77 1.36
CA ASN A 90 -3.22 12.94 2.54
C ASN A 90 -3.63 11.61 3.18
N ALA A 91 -3.80 10.54 2.39
CA ALA A 91 -4.13 9.22 2.93
C ALA A 91 -2.98 8.67 3.77
N ALA A 92 -1.74 8.72 3.26
CA ALA A 92 -0.56 8.29 4.00
C ALA A 92 -0.34 9.11 5.29
N TYR A 93 -0.58 10.43 5.24
CA TYR A 93 -0.52 11.28 6.43
C TYR A 93 -1.53 10.89 7.50
N TRP A 94 -2.78 10.63 7.09
CA TRP A 94 -3.84 10.23 8.01
C TRP A 94 -3.50 8.94 8.75
N HIS A 95 -2.97 7.93 8.04
CA HIS A 95 -2.56 6.67 8.65
C HIS A 95 -1.35 6.82 9.60
N ILE A 96 -0.34 7.62 9.24
CA ILE A 96 0.79 7.92 10.13
C ILE A 96 0.31 8.58 11.41
N PHE A 97 -0.57 9.58 11.30
CA PHE A 97 -1.13 10.26 12.46
C PHE A 97 -1.86 9.27 13.38
N ARG A 98 -2.69 8.40 12.83
CA ARG A 98 -3.41 7.34 13.58
C ARG A 98 -2.44 6.36 14.26
N LEU A 99 -1.37 5.95 13.61
CA LEU A 99 -0.36 5.07 14.20
C LEU A 99 0.36 5.74 15.38
N ILE A 100 0.69 7.02 15.27
CA ILE A 100 1.30 7.79 16.38
C ILE A 100 0.32 7.88 17.53
N GLU A 101 -0.95 8.18 17.25
CA GLU A 101 -1.98 8.25 18.28
C GLU A 101 -2.10 6.91 19.03
N TRP A 102 -2.19 5.78 18.30
CA TRP A 102 -2.21 4.45 18.90
C TRP A 102 -1.00 4.17 19.81
N LEU A 103 0.20 4.61 19.42
CA LEU A 103 1.41 4.47 20.24
C LEU A 103 1.36 5.30 21.53
N ILE A 104 0.65 6.43 21.52
CA ILE A 104 0.52 7.33 22.68
C ILE A 104 -0.61 6.86 23.60
N THR A 105 -1.74 6.44 23.04
CA THR A 105 -2.96 6.13 23.81
C THR A 105 -3.09 4.66 24.18
N GLY A 106 -2.36 3.77 23.51
CA GLY A 106 -2.50 2.32 23.65
C GLY A 106 -3.79 1.76 23.04
N PRO A 107 -3.93 0.42 22.95
CA PRO A 107 -5.17 -0.26 22.60
C PRO A 107 -6.23 -0.18 23.71
#